data_AF-A0A4Q5XYP4-F1
#
_entry.id   AF-A0A4Q5XYP4-F1
#
_cell.length_a   1.000
_cell.length_b   1.000
_cell.length_c   1.000
_cell.angle_alpha   90.00
_cell.angle_beta   90.00
_cell.angle_gamma   90.00
#
_symmetry.space_group_name_H-M   'P 1'
#
loop_
_entity.id
_entity.type
_entity.pdbx_description
1 polymer ?
#
loop_
_entity_poly.entity_id
_entity_poly.type
_entity_poly.pdbx_seq_one_letter_code
_entity_poly.pdbx_strand_id
1 'polypeptide(L)'
;MKKQILFITSCALLIGFPALAIGQPAKPQVFVLDAKTLASNRAAVKSKNAAFLPAYQQLLKDADKALKFGPVSVMEKKNQPPSGDKHDYMSLAPYHWPDPNKPDGLPYIRKDGQTNPEVKEYKDKEYLPQLCESVYVLGLAWYFSGEKIYADHAARLLRVWFLDTATRMNPNL
;
A
#
# COMPACT_ATOMS: atom_id res chain seq x y z
N MET A 1 -72.24 20.81 45.43
CA MET A 1 -71.76 19.45 45.11
C MET A 1 -70.47 19.56 44.30
N LYS A 2 -69.47 18.83 44.77
CA LYS A 2 -68.08 18.56 44.32
C LYS A 2 -67.59 19.08 42.95
N LYS A 3 -66.45 19.78 43.05
CA LYS A 3 -65.33 20.04 42.13
C LYS A 3 -65.06 18.96 41.07
N GLN A 4 -64.50 19.38 39.93
CA GLN A 4 -63.20 18.88 39.44
C GLN A 4 -62.62 19.81 38.36
N ILE A 5 -61.48 20.42 38.67
CA ILE A 5 -60.61 21.17 37.74
C ILE A 5 -59.51 20.19 37.32
N LEU A 6 -59.43 19.89 36.03
CA LEU A 6 -58.46 18.97 35.46
C LEU A 6 -57.20 19.78 35.07
N PHE A 7 -56.13 19.67 35.86
CA PHE A 7 -54.80 20.16 35.49
C PHE A 7 -54.15 19.12 34.57
N ILE A 8 -53.94 19.47 33.30
CA ILE A 8 -53.15 18.69 32.35
C ILE A 8 -51.70 19.11 32.52
N THR A 9 -50.94 18.34 33.30
CA THR A 9 -49.49 18.49 33.41
C THR A 9 -48.84 17.81 32.21
N SER A 10 -48.42 18.59 31.21
CA SER A 10 -47.65 18.10 30.07
C SER A 10 -46.22 17.77 30.54
N CYS A 11 -45.91 16.48 30.64
CA CYS A 11 -44.57 15.99 30.94
C CYS A 11 -43.81 15.84 29.62
N ALA A 12 -43.02 16.85 29.24
CA ALA A 12 -42.14 16.77 28.09
C ALA A 12 -40.96 15.84 28.43
N LEU A 13 -41.06 14.58 28.02
CA LEU A 13 -39.94 13.63 28.04
C LEU A 13 -38.89 14.08 27.01
N LEU A 14 -37.84 14.74 27.48
CA LEU A 14 -36.59 14.92 26.74
C LEU A 14 -35.93 13.56 26.56
N ILE A 15 -36.22 12.90 25.43
CA ILE A 15 -35.48 11.72 24.98
C ILE A 15 -34.11 12.24 24.54
N GLY A 16 -33.14 12.20 25.45
CA GLY A 16 -31.75 12.43 25.14
C GLY A 16 -31.26 11.32 24.21
N PHE A 17 -31.13 11.62 22.92
CA PHE A 17 -30.40 10.76 22.00
C PHE A 17 -28.96 10.66 22.52
N PRO A 18 -28.46 9.47 22.86
CA PRO A 18 -27.05 9.33 23.18
C PRO A 18 -26.28 9.75 21.94
N ALA A 19 -25.51 10.82 22.04
CA ALA A 19 -24.52 11.15 21.03
C ALA A 19 -23.63 9.91 20.91
N LEU A 20 -23.77 9.19 19.79
CA LEU A 20 -22.82 8.16 19.40
C LEU A 20 -21.45 8.83 19.47
N ALA A 21 -20.66 8.45 20.47
CA ALA A 21 -19.27 8.85 20.55
C ALA A 21 -18.60 8.26 19.32
N ILE A 22 -18.48 9.07 18.27
CA ILE A 22 -17.66 8.76 17.11
C ILE A 22 -16.25 8.65 17.69
N GLY A 23 -15.79 7.41 17.88
CA GLY A 23 -14.47 7.13 18.42
C GLY A 23 -13.46 7.94 17.62
N GLN A 24 -12.60 8.70 18.32
CA GLN A 24 -11.56 9.44 17.65
C GLN A 24 -10.78 8.47 16.76
N PRO A 25 -10.52 8.80 15.48
CA PRO A 25 -9.78 7.90 14.61
C PRO A 25 -8.45 7.60 15.29
N ALA A 26 -8.20 6.31 15.54
CA ALA A 26 -7.00 5.85 16.20
C ALA A 26 -5.78 6.40 15.45
N LYS A 27 -4.76 6.82 16.21
CA LYS A 27 -3.49 7.30 15.66
C LYS A 27 -2.93 6.23 14.69
N PRO A 28 -2.49 6.59 13.48
CA PRO A 28 -1.95 5.61 12.55
C PRO A 28 -0.73 4.91 13.16
N GLN A 29 -0.70 3.58 13.08
CA GLN A 29 0.48 2.79 13.42
C GLN A 29 1.42 2.80 12.21
N VAL A 30 2.63 3.31 12.41
CA VAL A 30 3.63 3.51 11.35
C VAL A 30 5.01 3.16 11.91
N PHE A 31 5.89 2.69 11.03
CA PHE A 31 7.24 2.22 11.40
C PHE A 31 8.35 3.20 10.97
N VAL A 32 8.21 3.77 9.76
CA VAL A 32 9.22 4.70 9.19
C VAL A 32 8.80 6.17 9.36
N LEU A 33 7.49 6.45 9.36
CA LEU A 33 6.93 7.80 9.41
C LEU A 33 6.65 8.23 10.86
N ASP A 34 6.65 9.53 11.12
CA ASP A 34 6.17 10.06 12.40
C ASP A 34 4.65 10.27 12.39
N ALA A 35 3.96 9.54 13.25
CA ALA A 35 2.50 9.56 13.32
C ALA A 35 1.93 10.94 13.74
N LYS A 36 2.67 11.73 14.55
CA LYS A 36 2.21 13.07 14.94
C LYS A 36 2.28 14.02 13.75
N THR A 37 3.38 14.00 13.02
CA THR A 37 3.59 14.78 11.80
C THR A 37 2.55 14.43 10.73
N LEU A 38 2.27 13.14 10.52
CA LEU A 38 1.19 12.70 9.61
C LEU A 38 -0.18 13.27 9.98
N ALA A 39 -0.55 13.24 11.27
CA ALA A 39 -1.81 13.79 11.75
C ALA A 39 -1.89 15.31 11.54
N SER A 40 -0.83 16.05 11.90
CA SER A 40 -0.72 17.49 11.70
C SER A 40 -0.81 17.89 10.23
N ASN A 41 -0.07 17.20 9.35
CA ASN A 41 -0.10 17.46 7.91
C ASN A 41 -1.47 17.17 7.32
N ARG A 42 -2.15 16.12 7.78
CA ARG A 42 -3.51 15.80 7.32
C ARG A 42 -4.50 16.87 7.73
N ALA A 43 -4.38 17.41 8.96
CA ALA A 43 -5.20 18.53 9.40
C ALA A 43 -4.93 19.79 8.55
N ALA A 44 -3.67 20.08 8.22
CA ALA A 44 -3.30 21.21 7.37
C ALA A 44 -3.84 21.07 5.93
N VAL A 45 -3.82 19.86 5.36
CA VAL A 45 -4.45 19.59 4.06
C VAL A 45 -5.97 19.79 4.14
N LYS A 46 -6.62 19.28 5.19
CA LYS A 46 -8.07 19.44 5.39
C LYS A 46 -8.49 20.90 5.56
N SER A 47 -7.68 21.72 6.21
CA SER A 47 -7.91 23.17 6.34
C SER A 47 -7.49 23.97 5.10
N LYS A 48 -7.08 23.28 4.01
CA LYS A 48 -6.60 23.87 2.75
C LYS A 48 -5.44 24.85 2.95
N ASN A 49 -4.54 24.54 3.89
CA ASN A 49 -3.34 25.34 4.13
C ASN A 49 -2.48 25.39 2.86
N ALA A 50 -2.27 26.59 2.32
CA ALA A 50 -1.58 26.82 1.05
C ALA A 50 -0.17 26.23 0.99
N ALA A 51 0.54 26.12 2.12
CA ALA A 51 1.89 25.54 2.16
C ALA A 51 1.91 24.03 1.89
N PHE A 52 0.80 23.32 2.14
CA PHE A 52 0.71 21.86 2.02
C PHE A 52 0.00 21.40 0.75
N LEU A 53 -0.79 22.27 0.13
CA LEU A 53 -1.55 21.92 -1.07
C LEU A 53 -0.69 21.43 -2.25
N PRO A 54 0.49 22.03 -2.56
CA PRO A 54 1.32 21.54 -3.67
C PRO A 54 1.78 20.09 -3.48
N ALA A 55 2.27 19.75 -2.27
CA ALA A 55 2.71 18.39 -1.96
C ALA A 55 1.54 17.40 -1.95
N TYR A 56 0.37 17.81 -1.45
CA TYR A 56 -0.84 16.99 -1.49
C TYR A 56 -1.29 16.71 -2.93
N GLN A 57 -1.30 17.73 -3.80
CA GLN A 57 -1.63 17.55 -5.21
C GLN A 57 -0.64 16.64 -5.94
N GLN A 58 0.65 16.74 -5.61
CA GLN A 58 1.66 15.84 -6.17
C GLN A 58 1.42 14.39 -5.72
N LEU A 59 1.14 14.16 -4.43
CA LEU A 59 0.78 12.84 -3.91
C LEU A 59 -0.40 12.22 -4.66
N LEU A 60 -1.46 13.00 -4.96
CA LEU A 60 -2.60 12.49 -5.72
C LEU A 60 -2.22 12.13 -7.15
N LYS A 61 -1.40 12.94 -7.83
CA LYS A 61 -0.90 12.61 -9.18
C LYS A 61 -0.09 11.31 -9.19
N ASP A 62 0.77 11.13 -8.19
CA ASP A 62 1.59 9.92 -8.05
C ASP A 62 0.71 8.71 -7.76
N ALA A 63 -0.33 8.87 -6.94
CA ALA A 63 -1.32 7.83 -6.66
C ALA A 63 -2.14 7.46 -7.90
N ASP A 64 -2.57 8.44 -8.70
CA ASP A 64 -3.30 8.21 -9.95
C ASP A 64 -2.43 7.48 -10.99
N LYS A 65 -1.10 7.69 -10.96
CA LYS A 65 -0.15 6.88 -11.72
C LYS A 65 -0.05 5.46 -11.15
N ALA A 66 0.03 5.30 -9.83
CA ALA A 66 0.10 4.01 -9.16
C ALA A 66 -1.17 3.16 -9.36
N LEU A 67 -2.34 3.78 -9.56
CA LEU A 67 -3.58 3.08 -9.95
C LEU A 67 -3.46 2.34 -11.29
N LYS A 68 -2.48 2.68 -12.13
CA LYS A 68 -2.23 1.99 -13.41
C LYS A 68 -1.28 0.80 -13.27
N PHE A 69 -0.66 0.62 -12.10
CA PHE A 69 0.21 -0.51 -11.83
C PHE A 69 -0.61 -1.73 -11.39
N GLY A 70 -0.29 -2.91 -11.94
CA GLY A 70 -0.75 -4.20 -11.45
C GLY A 70 -2.25 -4.54 -11.60
N PRO A 71 -2.64 -5.76 -11.22
CA PRO A 71 -1.89 -6.63 -10.31
C PRO A 71 -0.78 -7.39 -11.05
N VAL A 72 0.30 -7.68 -10.33
CA VAL A 72 1.42 -8.51 -10.82
C VAL A 72 1.70 -9.63 -9.83
N SER A 73 2.36 -10.70 -10.27
CA SER A 73 2.68 -11.86 -9.43
C SER A 73 4.03 -12.48 -9.80
N VAL A 74 4.65 -13.14 -8.81
CA VAL A 74 5.80 -14.04 -9.02
C VAL A 74 5.53 -15.13 -10.07
N MET A 75 4.26 -15.43 -10.38
CA MET A 75 3.89 -16.45 -11.36
C MET A 75 4.14 -16.01 -12.82
N GLU A 76 4.41 -14.73 -13.08
CA GLU A 76 4.65 -14.18 -14.42
C GLU A 76 6.09 -14.38 -14.91
N LYS A 77 7.03 -14.71 -14.02
CA LYS A 77 8.41 -14.99 -14.43
C LYS A 77 8.48 -16.18 -15.39
N LYS A 78 9.44 -16.11 -16.32
CA LYS A 78 9.72 -17.17 -17.30
C LYS A 78 10.65 -18.24 -16.72
N ASN A 79 11.60 -17.82 -15.90
CA ASN A 79 12.60 -18.70 -15.30
C ASN A 79 11.98 -19.55 -14.19
N GLN A 80 12.42 -20.79 -14.08
CA GLN A 80 12.05 -21.69 -13.00
C GLN A 80 13.01 -21.48 -11.82
N PRO A 81 12.52 -21.20 -10.59
CA PRO A 81 13.36 -21.17 -9.40
C PRO A 81 14.08 -22.51 -9.17
N PRO A 82 15.27 -22.52 -8.53
CA PRO A 82 16.02 -23.75 -8.25
C PRO A 82 15.25 -24.78 -7.41
N SER A 83 14.28 -24.35 -6.61
CA SER A 83 13.39 -25.22 -5.83
C SER A 83 12.42 -26.03 -6.69
N GLY A 84 12.17 -25.63 -7.93
CA GLY A 84 11.09 -26.17 -8.75
C GLY A 84 9.70 -25.60 -8.42
N ASP A 85 9.56 -24.73 -7.42
CA ASP A 85 8.30 -24.03 -7.12
C ASP A 85 8.30 -22.63 -7.75
N LYS A 86 7.28 -22.34 -8.57
CA LYS A 86 7.14 -21.04 -9.23
C LYS A 86 6.69 -19.93 -8.26
N HIS A 87 6.11 -20.29 -7.11
CA HIS A 87 5.74 -19.34 -6.05
C HIS A 87 6.96 -18.76 -5.31
N ASP A 88 8.14 -19.37 -5.43
CA ASP A 88 9.36 -18.81 -4.86
C ASP A 88 9.82 -17.60 -5.67
N TYR A 89 10.20 -16.54 -4.96
CA TYR A 89 10.77 -15.35 -5.58
C TYR A 89 12.12 -15.70 -6.21
N MET A 90 12.39 -15.16 -7.41
CA MET A 90 13.69 -15.37 -8.05
C MET A 90 14.25 -14.07 -8.61
N SER A 91 15.53 -13.83 -8.35
CA SER A 91 16.25 -12.71 -8.97
C SER A 91 17.69 -13.06 -9.26
N LEU A 92 18.29 -12.30 -10.19
CA LEU A 92 19.72 -12.36 -10.45
C LEU A 92 20.48 -11.32 -9.61
N ALA A 93 21.63 -11.74 -9.09
CA ALA A 93 22.55 -10.83 -8.42
C ALA A 93 23.12 -9.82 -9.43
N PRO A 94 23.00 -8.50 -9.20
CA PRO A 94 23.21 -7.51 -10.25
C PRO A 94 24.63 -7.45 -10.80
N TYR A 95 25.62 -7.85 -10.00
CA TYR A 95 27.03 -7.79 -10.39
C TYR A 95 27.58 -9.12 -10.90
N HIS A 96 26.73 -10.12 -11.15
CA HIS A 96 27.17 -11.42 -11.68
C HIS A 96 26.91 -11.48 -13.19
N TRP A 97 27.94 -11.82 -13.95
CA TRP A 97 27.95 -11.85 -15.41
C TRP A 97 28.43 -13.21 -15.93
N PRO A 98 27.98 -13.66 -17.11
CA PRO A 98 28.56 -14.82 -17.77
C PRO A 98 30.09 -14.68 -17.93
N ASP A 99 30.83 -15.76 -17.66
CA ASP A 99 32.28 -15.81 -17.88
C ASP A 99 32.59 -15.97 -19.39
N PRO A 100 33.19 -14.97 -20.05
CA PRO A 100 33.48 -15.05 -21.48
C PRO A 100 34.53 -16.13 -21.83
N ASN A 101 35.24 -16.69 -20.84
CA ASN A 101 36.24 -17.74 -21.05
C ASN A 101 35.65 -19.16 -20.98
N LYS A 102 34.34 -19.29 -20.79
CA LYS A 102 33.63 -20.57 -20.64
C LYS A 102 32.62 -20.74 -21.77
N PRO A 103 32.54 -21.94 -22.40
CA PRO A 103 31.63 -22.17 -23.52
C PRO A 103 30.15 -21.88 -23.23
N ASP A 104 29.73 -22.07 -21.99
CA ASP A 104 28.37 -21.85 -21.48
C ASP A 104 28.23 -20.58 -20.61
N GLY A 105 29.32 -19.83 -20.44
CA GLY A 105 29.34 -18.65 -19.57
C GLY A 105 29.28 -18.95 -18.07
N LEU A 106 29.41 -20.22 -17.65
CA LEU A 106 29.27 -20.64 -16.26
C LEU A 106 30.60 -21.08 -15.61
N PRO A 107 30.76 -20.91 -14.28
CA PRO A 107 29.89 -20.14 -13.40
C PRO A 107 30.01 -18.63 -13.66
N TYR A 108 28.99 -17.86 -13.31
CA TYR A 108 29.05 -16.40 -13.45
C TYR A 108 30.18 -15.81 -12.60
N ILE A 109 30.77 -14.72 -13.06
CA ILE A 109 31.82 -13.97 -12.39
C ILE A 109 31.30 -12.62 -11.88
N ARG A 110 31.84 -12.17 -10.73
CA ARG A 110 31.46 -10.88 -10.14
C ARG A 110 32.22 -9.72 -10.81
N LYS A 111 31.49 -8.74 -11.33
CA LYS A 111 32.01 -7.45 -11.81
C LYS A 111 31.38 -6.33 -10.98
N ASP A 112 32.08 -5.92 -9.92
CA ASP A 112 31.54 -4.94 -8.97
C ASP A 112 31.19 -3.60 -9.63
N GLY A 113 30.09 -3.00 -9.19
CA GLY A 113 29.57 -1.74 -9.74
C GLY A 113 29.01 -1.83 -11.17
N GLN A 114 29.13 -2.97 -11.84
CA GLN A 114 28.64 -3.16 -13.22
C GLN A 114 27.39 -4.04 -13.22
N THR A 115 26.24 -3.43 -13.49
CA THR A 115 24.96 -4.16 -13.48
C THR A 115 24.78 -4.99 -14.75
N ASN A 116 24.67 -6.31 -14.62
CA ASN A 116 24.31 -7.22 -15.71
C ASN A 116 22.90 -6.87 -16.22
N PRO A 117 22.71 -6.52 -17.52
CA PRO A 117 21.39 -6.21 -18.06
C PRO A 117 20.39 -7.38 -17.99
N GLU A 118 20.87 -8.63 -17.91
CA GLU A 118 20.07 -9.85 -17.75
C GLU A 118 19.18 -9.81 -16.50
N VAL A 119 19.52 -9.02 -15.47
CA VAL A 119 18.65 -8.82 -14.30
C VAL A 119 17.23 -8.39 -14.67
N LYS A 120 17.04 -7.75 -15.84
CA LYS A 120 15.74 -7.30 -16.35
C LYS A 120 14.85 -8.45 -16.84
N GLU A 121 15.42 -9.63 -17.04
CA GLU A 121 14.68 -10.85 -17.37
C GLU A 121 14.01 -11.45 -16.12
N TYR A 122 14.51 -11.11 -14.93
CA TYR A 122 14.00 -11.55 -13.64
C TYR A 122 12.95 -10.59 -13.09
N LYS A 123 11.73 -10.73 -13.59
CA LYS A 123 10.63 -9.80 -13.34
C LYS A 123 10.26 -9.62 -11.86
N ASP A 124 10.45 -10.63 -11.02
CA ASP A 124 10.14 -10.50 -9.58
C ASP A 124 10.95 -9.36 -8.93
N LYS A 125 12.20 -9.14 -9.36
CA LYS A 125 13.06 -8.04 -8.87
C LYS A 125 12.64 -6.66 -9.37
N GLU A 126 11.87 -6.60 -10.44
CA GLU A 126 11.26 -5.37 -10.92
C GLU A 126 9.91 -5.13 -10.23
N TYR A 127 9.10 -6.18 -10.11
CA TYR A 127 7.73 -6.10 -9.61
C TYR A 127 7.63 -5.86 -8.12
N LEU A 128 8.40 -6.56 -7.28
CA LEU A 128 8.29 -6.42 -5.83
C LEU A 128 8.62 -5.00 -5.34
N PRO A 129 9.72 -4.34 -5.79
CA PRO A 129 9.97 -2.94 -5.42
C PRO A 129 8.87 -1.98 -5.88
N GLN A 130 8.40 -2.10 -7.13
CA GLN A 130 7.33 -1.26 -7.67
C GLN A 130 5.99 -1.48 -6.95
N LEU A 131 5.70 -2.72 -6.55
CA LEU A 131 4.56 -3.07 -5.71
C LEU A 131 4.64 -2.36 -4.36
N CYS A 132 5.78 -2.45 -3.67
CA CYS A 132 5.99 -1.80 -2.37
C CYS A 132 5.83 -0.28 -2.48
N GLU A 133 6.42 0.34 -3.51
CA GLU A 133 6.29 1.77 -3.77
C GLU A 133 4.82 2.17 -4.05
N SER A 134 4.14 1.41 -4.92
CA SER A 134 2.74 1.66 -5.27
C SER A 134 1.83 1.56 -4.05
N VAL A 135 1.95 0.49 -3.25
CA VAL A 135 1.16 0.32 -2.02
C VAL A 135 1.43 1.44 -1.02
N TYR A 136 2.69 1.87 -0.88
CA TYR A 136 3.05 2.98 -0.01
C TYR A 136 2.37 4.30 -0.44
N VAL A 137 2.49 4.66 -1.72
CA VAL A 137 1.88 5.88 -2.29
C VAL A 137 0.36 5.85 -2.17
N LEU A 138 -0.27 4.74 -2.55
CA LEU A 138 -1.73 4.56 -2.48
C LEU A 138 -2.24 4.61 -1.03
N GLY A 139 -1.52 4.00 -0.09
CA GLY A 139 -1.85 4.04 1.32
C GLY A 139 -1.81 5.46 1.89
N LEU A 140 -0.78 6.25 1.54
CA LEU A 140 -0.71 7.66 1.91
C LEU A 140 -1.83 8.48 1.26
N ALA A 141 -2.08 8.30 -0.04
CA ALA A 141 -3.13 9.00 -0.75
C ALA A 141 -4.49 8.76 -0.09
N TRP A 142 -4.85 7.51 0.20
CA TRP A 142 -6.05 7.18 0.95
C TRP A 142 -6.09 7.85 2.33
N TYR A 143 -4.99 7.84 3.08
CA TYR A 143 -4.95 8.47 4.40
C TYR A 143 -5.25 9.97 4.32
N PHE A 144 -4.65 10.68 3.37
CA PHE A 144 -4.82 12.13 3.23
C PHE A 144 -6.15 12.54 2.60
N SER A 145 -6.57 11.87 1.52
CA SER A 145 -7.77 12.23 0.75
C SER A 145 -9.05 11.60 1.30
N GLY A 146 -8.96 10.40 1.86
CA GLY A 146 -10.12 9.56 2.21
C GLY A 146 -10.71 8.81 1.01
N GLU A 147 -10.15 8.96 -0.20
CA GLU A 147 -10.67 8.33 -1.41
C GLU A 147 -10.41 6.82 -1.41
N LYS A 148 -11.49 6.04 -1.40
CA LYS A 148 -11.43 4.58 -1.20
C LYS A 148 -10.74 3.86 -2.37
N ILE A 149 -10.75 4.43 -3.57
CA ILE A 149 -10.12 3.85 -4.77
C ILE A 149 -8.64 3.49 -4.54
N TYR A 150 -7.90 4.33 -3.81
CA TYR A 150 -6.49 4.08 -3.55
C TYR A 150 -6.29 2.90 -2.60
N ALA A 151 -7.08 2.83 -1.51
CA ALA A 151 -7.03 1.70 -0.58
C ALA A 151 -7.46 0.39 -1.22
N ASP A 152 -8.52 0.41 -2.03
CA ASP A 152 -9.02 -0.78 -2.72
C ASP A 152 -7.98 -1.35 -3.69
N HIS A 153 -7.31 -0.49 -4.45
CA HIS A 153 -6.26 -0.91 -5.37
C HIS A 153 -5.05 -1.45 -4.61
N ALA A 154 -4.59 -0.76 -3.56
CA ALA A 154 -3.49 -1.25 -2.71
C ALA A 154 -3.80 -2.64 -2.13
N ALA A 155 -5.02 -2.83 -1.60
CA ALA A 155 -5.46 -4.11 -1.06
C ALA A 155 -5.52 -5.21 -2.14
N ARG A 156 -5.94 -4.87 -3.36
CA ARG A 156 -5.94 -5.80 -4.50
C ARG A 156 -4.53 -6.24 -4.87
N LEU A 157 -3.58 -5.30 -4.94
CA LEU A 157 -2.17 -5.62 -5.21
C LEU A 157 -1.56 -6.54 -4.14
N LEU A 158 -1.81 -6.24 -2.87
CA LEU A 158 -1.32 -7.05 -1.74
C LEU A 158 -1.92 -8.47 -1.73
N ARG A 159 -3.22 -8.62 -2.05
CA ARG A 159 -3.86 -9.94 -2.13
C ARG A 159 -3.20 -10.80 -3.20
N VAL A 160 -3.05 -10.27 -4.41
CA VAL A 160 -2.47 -11.04 -5.53
C VAL A 160 -1.03 -11.45 -5.22
N TRP A 161 -0.22 -10.55 -4.67
CA TRP A 161 1.19 -10.87 -4.41
C TRP A 161 1.41 -11.75 -3.19
N PHE A 162 0.64 -11.62 -2.11
CA PHE A 162 0.97 -12.26 -0.82
C PHE A 162 -0.04 -13.30 -0.33
N LEU A 163 -1.31 -13.26 -0.77
CA LEU A 163 -2.39 -13.99 -0.11
C LEU A 163 -3.10 -14.97 -1.03
N ASP A 164 -3.36 -14.59 -2.28
CA ASP A 164 -4.11 -15.39 -3.23
C ASP A 164 -3.33 -16.66 -3.57
N THR A 165 -3.89 -17.83 -3.28
CA THR A 165 -3.17 -19.12 -3.36
C THR A 165 -2.67 -19.44 -4.76
N ALA A 166 -3.33 -18.92 -5.80
CA ALA A 166 -2.92 -19.08 -7.19
C ALA A 166 -1.71 -18.22 -7.61
N THR A 167 -1.39 -17.16 -6.85
CA THR A 167 -0.42 -16.13 -7.29
C THR A 167 0.58 -15.70 -6.22
N ARG A 168 0.39 -16.09 -4.95
CA ARG A 168 1.18 -15.59 -3.83
C ARG A 168 2.67 -15.93 -3.95
N MET A 169 3.52 -15.05 -3.47
CA MET A 169 4.92 -15.32 -3.20
C MET A 169 5.03 -16.13 -1.90
N ASN A 170 5.82 -17.21 -1.91
CA ASN A 170 6.18 -17.91 -0.67
C ASN A 170 7.02 -16.98 0.22
N PRO A 171 6.86 -17.00 1.56
CA PRO A 171 7.56 -16.10 2.47
C PRO A 171 9.02 -16.52 2.71
N ASN A 172 9.81 -16.64 1.64
CA ASN A 172 11.24 -16.97 1.63
C ASN A 172 11.96 -16.19 0.51
N LEU A 173 13.28 -16.01 0.64
CA LEU A 173 14.18 -15.33 -0.30
C LEU A 173 15.59 -15.93 -0.20
#